data_AF-W2FT16-F1
#
_entry.id   AF-W2FT16-F1
#
_cell.length_a   1.000
_cell.length_b   1.000
_cell.length_c   1.000
_cell.angle_alpha   90.00
_cell.angle_beta   90.00
_cell.angle_gamma   90.00
#
_symmetry.space_group_name_H-M   'P 1'
#
loop_
_entity.id
_entity.type
_entity.pdbx_description
1 polymer ?
#
loop_
_entity_poly.entity_id
_entity_poly.type
_entity_poly.pdbx_seq_one_letter_code
_entity_poly.pdbx_strand_id
1 'polypeptide(L)'
;MVGLSASQLPTETLRPGDILENFSQGFVCGDRRGLRVGVVLQISSALGNPFPVSLDTEEPLPLTNMVRRRFDIAGTALLLDSVRWRKLRSFQLVPGVYKAPKGAARLCDALKAHLDEAFASIGAVLPSESDETSSRPPNRF
;
A
#
# COMPACT_ATOMS: atom_id res chain seq x y z
N MET A 1 18.12 11.93 32.33
CA MET A 1 17.57 10.82 31.52
C MET A 1 18.55 10.56 30.39
N VAL A 2 19.35 9.50 30.46
CA VAL A 2 20.33 9.18 29.40
C VAL A 2 19.57 8.66 28.19
N GLY A 3 19.63 9.37 27.07
CA GLY A 3 19.03 8.91 25.82
C GLY A 3 19.75 7.66 25.34
N LEU A 4 18.99 6.62 24.99
CA LEU A 4 19.55 5.43 24.36
C LEU A 4 20.12 5.80 22.98
N SER A 5 21.38 5.49 22.74
CA SER A 5 21.99 5.60 21.42
C SER A 5 21.34 4.58 20.47
N ALA A 6 21.25 4.91 19.18
CA ALA A 6 20.79 3.98 18.15
C ALA A 6 21.61 2.67 18.12
N SER A 7 22.88 2.72 18.53
CA SER A 7 23.76 1.54 18.65
C SER A 7 23.45 0.64 19.84
N GLN A 8 22.68 1.13 20.82
CA GLN A 8 22.26 0.37 22.00
C GLN A 8 20.92 -0.35 21.78
N LEU A 9 20.29 -0.15 20.61
CA LEU A 9 19.10 -0.90 20.23
C LEU A 9 19.52 -2.26 19.64
N PRO A 10 18.78 -3.35 19.94
CA PRO A 10 19.06 -4.64 19.35
C PRO A 10 18.94 -4.56 17.83
N THR A 11 19.90 -5.14 17.11
CA THR A 11 19.88 -5.20 15.64
C THR A 11 18.62 -5.90 15.17
N GLU A 12 17.89 -5.27 14.26
CA GLU A 12 16.66 -5.81 13.69
C GLU A 12 16.87 -6.08 12.21
N THR A 13 16.44 -7.26 11.76
CA THR A 13 16.54 -7.66 10.35
C THR A 13 15.25 -7.30 9.64
N LEU A 14 15.37 -6.65 8.48
CA LEU A 14 14.25 -6.37 7.59
C LEU A 14 14.31 -7.27 6.36
N ARG A 15 13.19 -7.92 6.04
CA ARG A 15 13.05 -8.85 4.93
C ARG A 15 11.93 -8.42 3.99
N PRO A 16 12.01 -8.78 2.69
CA PRO A 16 10.85 -8.69 1.80
C PRO A 16 9.66 -9.46 2.38
N GLY A 17 8.47 -8.90 2.28
CA GLY A 17 7.22 -9.42 2.85
C GLY A 17 6.89 -8.91 4.25
N ASP A 18 7.84 -8.31 4.96
CA ASP A 18 7.54 -7.67 6.26
C ASP A 18 6.60 -6.46 6.08
N ILE A 19 5.78 -6.21 7.10
CA ILE A 19 4.87 -5.05 7.13
C ILE A 19 5.48 -3.96 8.00
N LEU A 20 5.66 -2.78 7.41
CA LEU A 20 6.25 -1.61 8.05
C LEU A 20 5.23 -0.50 8.23
N GLU A 21 5.29 0.15 9.38
CA GLU A 21 4.81 1.51 9.60
C GLU A 21 5.95 2.49 9.28
N ASN A 22 5.66 3.53 8.50
CA ASN A 22 6.57 4.62 8.22
C ASN A 22 5.86 5.97 8.33
N PHE A 23 6.61 7.03 8.65
CA PHE A 23 6.14 8.39 8.45
C PHE A 23 6.61 8.89 7.09
N SER A 24 5.68 9.39 6.28
CA SER A 24 5.98 10.04 5.02
C SER A 24 6.81 11.31 5.24
N GLN A 25 7.75 11.58 4.34
CA GLN A 25 8.62 12.76 4.41
C GLN A 25 7.86 14.08 4.24
N GLY A 26 6.63 14.04 3.70
CA GLY A 26 5.78 15.23 3.57
C GLY A 26 5.21 15.76 4.90
N PHE A 27 5.38 15.02 6.00
CA PHE A 27 4.85 15.35 7.32
C PHE A 27 5.93 15.24 8.39
N VAL A 28 5.75 15.97 9.50
CA VAL A 28 6.64 15.85 10.67
C VAL A 28 6.43 14.47 11.31
N CYS A 29 7.53 13.81 11.70
CA CYS A 29 7.47 12.53 12.42
C CYS A 29 6.61 12.69 13.69
N GLY A 30 5.56 11.87 13.81
CA GLY A 30 4.57 11.95 14.90
C GLY A 30 3.22 12.52 14.45
N ASP A 31 3.13 13.18 13.30
CA ASP A 31 1.84 13.57 12.71
C ASP A 31 1.14 12.34 12.12
N ARG A 32 -0.07 12.05 12.62
CA ARG A 32 -0.91 10.93 12.16
C ARG A 32 -1.21 11.00 10.67
N ARG A 33 -1.27 12.20 10.08
CA ARG A 33 -1.50 12.39 8.63
C ARG A 33 -0.36 11.83 7.79
N GLY A 34 0.85 11.78 8.35
CA GLY A 34 2.03 11.21 7.72
C GLY A 34 2.19 9.71 7.93
N LEU A 35 1.40 9.08 8.81
CA LEU A 35 1.54 7.66 9.11
C LEU A 35 1.07 6.84 7.91
N ARG A 36 1.93 5.92 7.46
CA ARG A 36 1.70 4.98 6.37
C ARG A 36 2.02 3.58 6.86
N VAL A 37 1.32 2.60 6.28
CA VAL A 37 1.58 1.18 6.47
C VAL A 37 1.80 0.59 5.09
N GLY A 38 2.89 -0.13 4.91
CA GLY A 38 3.24 -0.73 3.63
C GLY A 38 3.93 -2.08 3.79
N VAL A 39 3.78 -2.92 2.77
CA VAL A 39 4.48 -4.20 2.65
C VAL A 39 5.79 -3.98 1.92
N VAL A 40 6.87 -4.53 2.44
CA VAL A 40 8.17 -4.51 1.75
C VAL A 40 8.12 -5.44 0.54
N LEU A 41 8.17 -4.88 -0.66
CA LEU A 41 8.18 -5.64 -1.91
C LEU A 41 9.59 -6.06 -2.30
N GLN A 42 10.56 -5.17 -2.16
CA GLN A 42 11.92 -5.43 -2.62
C GLN A 42 12.93 -4.74 -1.73
N ILE A 43 14.04 -5.42 -1.49
CA ILE A 43 15.23 -4.85 -0.87
C ILE A 43 16.38 -5.05 -1.86
N SER A 44 16.91 -3.95 -2.37
CA SER A 44 18.04 -3.92 -3.28
C SER A 44 19.36 -3.97 -2.50
N SER A 45 20.32 -4.78 -2.97
CA SER A 45 21.69 -4.77 -2.44
C SER A 45 22.61 -3.79 -3.18
N ALA A 46 22.08 -2.99 -4.10
CA ALA A 46 22.88 -2.08 -4.92
C ALA A 46 23.56 -1.03 -4.03
N LEU A 47 24.90 -1.08 -3.99
CA LEU A 47 25.74 -0.10 -3.32
C LEU A 47 25.43 1.31 -3.87
N GLY A 48 25.11 2.23 -2.97
CA GLY A 48 24.82 3.63 -3.33
C GLY A 48 23.38 3.91 -3.76
N ASN A 49 22.46 2.93 -3.71
CA ASN A 49 21.04 3.21 -3.94
C ASN A 49 20.47 4.07 -2.78
N PRO A 50 19.98 5.30 -3.03
CA PRO A 50 19.40 6.14 -1.98
C PRO A 50 18.10 5.56 -1.39
N PHE A 51 17.42 4.68 -2.14
CA PHE A 51 16.14 4.05 -1.76
C PHE A 51 16.24 2.53 -1.92
N PRO A 52 16.95 1.84 -1.00
CA PRO A 52 17.18 0.41 -1.12
C PRO A 52 15.93 -0.42 -0.86
N VAL A 53 14.87 0.15 -0.27
CA VAL A 53 13.64 -0.55 0.09
C VAL A 53 12.47 -0.02 -0.75
N SER A 54 11.76 -0.93 -1.42
CA SER A 54 10.55 -0.64 -2.18
C SER A 54 9.33 -1.18 -1.43
N LEU A 55 8.31 -0.33 -1.29
CA LEU A 55 7.04 -0.67 -0.64
C LEU A 55 5.92 -0.85 -1.68
N ASP A 56 4.83 -1.51 -1.28
CA ASP A 56 3.62 -1.63 -2.08
C ASP A 56 2.88 -0.31 -2.28
N THR A 57 3.08 0.65 -1.38
CA THR A 57 2.63 2.04 -1.52
C THR A 57 3.39 2.81 -2.59
N GLU A 58 4.47 2.25 -3.13
CA GLU A 58 5.39 2.89 -4.10
C GLU A 58 6.09 4.15 -3.57
N GLU A 59 5.94 4.47 -2.29
CA GLU A 59 6.62 5.60 -1.68
C GLU A 59 8.14 5.34 -1.59
N PRO A 60 9.00 6.25 -2.07
CA PRO A 60 10.45 6.10 -1.93
C PRO A 60 10.85 6.17 -0.45
N LEU A 61 11.54 5.14 0.02
CA LEU A 61 11.89 5.01 1.44
C LEU A 61 13.39 5.27 1.66
N PRO A 62 13.80 6.50 2.00
CA PRO A 62 15.20 6.80 2.25
C PRO A 62 15.69 6.11 3.53
N LEU A 63 16.99 5.83 3.60
CA LEU A 63 17.64 5.25 4.78
C LEU A 63 17.48 6.08 6.08
N THR A 64 17.14 7.36 5.94
CA THR A 64 16.88 8.28 7.05
C THR A 64 15.43 8.27 7.53
N ASN A 65 14.52 7.53 6.89
CA ASN A 65 13.13 7.41 7.35
C ASN A 65 13.05 6.72 8.70
N MET A 66 12.09 7.17 9.51
CA MET A 66 11.67 6.47 10.71
C MET A 66 10.67 5.39 10.34
N VAL A 67 10.98 4.17 10.73
CA VAL A 67 10.17 2.99 10.45
C VAL A 67 10.00 2.16 11.70
N ARG A 68 8.93 1.37 11.71
CA ARG A 68 8.58 0.43 12.76
C ARG A 68 8.00 -0.82 12.11
N ARG A 69 8.49 -2.01 12.44
CA ARG A 69 7.99 -3.27 11.87
C ARG A 69 6.79 -3.77 12.66
N ARG A 70 5.59 -3.83 12.06
CA ARG A 70 4.39 -4.31 12.77
C ARG A 70 4.24 -5.82 12.75
N PHE A 71 4.45 -6.41 11.58
CA PHE A 71 4.22 -7.82 11.34
C PHE A 71 5.41 -8.41 10.60
N ASP A 72 5.72 -9.66 10.90
CA ASP A 72 6.63 -10.44 10.09
C ASP A 72 5.95 -10.93 8.79
N ILE A 73 6.74 -11.53 7.91
CA ILE A 73 6.27 -12.18 6.68
C ILE A 73 5.16 -13.23 6.92
N ALA A 74 5.11 -13.84 8.10
CA ALA A 74 4.09 -14.83 8.46
C ALA A 74 2.79 -14.17 8.95
N GLY A 75 2.74 -12.84 9.03
CA GLY A 75 1.59 -12.09 9.57
C GLY A 75 1.54 -12.10 11.10
N THR A 76 2.58 -12.58 11.77
CA THR A 76 2.67 -12.59 13.22
C THR A 76 2.91 -11.17 13.71
N ALA A 77 2.05 -10.69 14.60
CA ALA A 77 2.25 -9.41 15.27
C ALA A 77 3.51 -9.47 16.11
N LEU A 78 4.44 -8.55 15.86
CA LEU A 78 5.63 -8.43 16.70
C LEU A 78 5.24 -7.77 18.03
N LEU A 79 5.76 -8.29 19.14
CA LEU A 79 5.47 -7.77 20.48
C LEU A 79 5.85 -6.30 20.58
N LEU A 80 4.91 -5.44 21.01
CA LEU A 80 5.07 -3.98 21.08
C LEU A 80 6.35 -3.54 21.80
N ASP A 81 6.76 -4.28 22.84
CA ASP A 81 7.96 -4.00 23.65
C ASP A 81 9.27 -4.21 22.88
N SER A 82 9.25 -5.08 21.87
CA SER A 82 10.39 -5.36 20.98
C SER A 82 10.48 -4.40 19.79
N VAL A 83 9.35 -3.80 19.42
CA VAL A 83 9.25 -3.00 18.20
C VAL A 83 9.28 -1.52 18.50
N ARG A 84 10.48 -0.94 18.35
CA ARG A 84 10.72 0.50 18.52
C ARG A 84 10.85 1.20 17.17
N TRP A 85 10.35 2.43 17.11
CA TRP A 85 10.62 3.35 16.02
C TRP A 85 12.13 3.59 15.91
N ARG A 86 12.69 3.35 14.72
CA ARG A 86 14.11 3.57 14.46
C ARG A 86 14.36 3.95 13.01
N LYS A 87 15.57 4.42 12.72
CA LYS A 87 15.97 4.80 11.36
C LYS A 87 16.15 3.55 10.50
N LEU A 88 15.72 3.58 9.24
CA LEU A 88 15.86 2.44 8.33
C LEU A 88 17.33 1.96 8.20
N ARG A 89 18.30 2.89 8.22
CA ARG A 89 19.75 2.55 8.22
C ARG A 89 20.24 1.71 9.39
N SER A 90 19.46 1.57 10.47
CA SER A 90 19.81 0.73 11.63
C SER A 90 19.38 -0.72 11.47
N PHE A 91 18.60 -1.04 10.44
CA PHE A 91 18.20 -2.41 10.14
C PHE A 91 19.28 -3.12 9.34
N GLN A 92 19.40 -4.42 9.57
CA GLN A 92 20.07 -5.31 8.65
C GLN A 92 19.11 -5.63 7.50
N LEU A 93 19.36 -5.03 6.34
CA LEU A 93 18.54 -5.21 5.15
C LEU A 93 18.93 -6.53 4.46
N VAL A 94 17.98 -7.47 4.35
CA VAL A 94 18.18 -8.73 3.62
C VAL A 94 17.69 -8.55 2.19
N PRO A 95 18.57 -8.63 1.17
CA PRO A 95 18.16 -8.49 -0.22
C PRO A 95 17.15 -9.55 -0.63
N GLY A 96 16.21 -9.17 -1.49
CA GLY A 96 15.24 -10.09 -2.06
C GLY A 96 14.01 -9.40 -2.62
N VAL A 97 13.08 -10.22 -3.12
CA VAL A 97 11.83 -9.78 -3.75
C VAL A 97 10.68 -10.57 -3.15
N TYR A 98 9.58 -9.87 -2.87
CA TYR A 98 8.31 -10.40 -2.42
C TYR A 98 7.22 -9.96 -3.39
N LYS A 99 6.42 -10.92 -3.85
CA LYS A 99 5.32 -10.65 -4.78
C LYS A 99 4.06 -10.32 -3.98
N ALA A 100 3.65 -9.06 -4.03
CA ALA A 100 2.35 -8.62 -3.57
C ALA A 100 1.78 -7.55 -4.51
N PRO A 101 0.44 -7.45 -4.62
CA PRO A 101 -0.18 -6.42 -5.43
C PRO A 101 0.10 -5.05 -4.81
N LYS A 102 0.54 -4.11 -5.65
CA LYS A 102 0.79 -2.72 -5.27
C LYS A 102 -0.50 -2.00 -4.89
N GLY A 103 -0.40 -0.98 -4.04
CA GLY A 103 -1.53 -0.16 -3.64
C GLY A 103 -2.29 0.44 -4.83
N ALA A 104 -1.55 0.97 -5.81
CA ALA A 104 -2.14 1.52 -7.04
C ALA A 104 -2.92 0.46 -7.85
N ALA A 105 -2.38 -0.76 -7.96
CA ALA A 105 -3.06 -1.86 -8.65
C ALA A 105 -4.37 -2.24 -7.93
N ARG A 106 -4.32 -2.39 -6.59
CA ARG A 106 -5.52 -2.67 -5.77
C ARG A 106 -6.58 -1.59 -5.93
N LEU A 107 -6.18 -0.31 -5.97
CA LEU A 107 -7.09 0.81 -6.19
C LEU A 107 -7.71 0.77 -7.58
N CYS A 108 -6.91 0.54 -8.63
CA CYS A 108 -7.40 0.43 -10.00
C CYS A 108 -8.41 -0.73 -10.14
N ASP A 109 -8.12 -1.88 -9.56
CA ASP A 109 -9.00 -3.05 -9.61
C ASP A 109 -10.32 -2.78 -8.88
N ALA A 110 -10.27 -2.12 -7.71
CA ALA A 110 -11.46 -1.73 -6.96
C ALA A 110 -12.32 -0.70 -7.71
N LEU A 111 -11.70 0.30 -8.34
CA LEU A 111 -12.41 1.30 -9.15
C LEU A 111 -13.10 0.66 -10.35
N LYS A 112 -12.43 -0.26 -11.05
CA LYS A 112 -13.03 -1.01 -12.17
C LYS A 112 -14.25 -1.81 -11.72
N ALA A 113 -14.10 -2.58 -10.62
CA ALA A 113 -15.20 -3.38 -10.08
C ALA A 113 -16.43 -2.53 -9.75
N HIS A 114 -16.24 -1.35 -9.14
CA HIS A 114 -17.34 -0.44 -8.84
C HIS A 114 -17.97 0.21 -10.09
N LEU A 115 -17.16 0.52 -11.12
CA LEU A 115 -17.70 1.01 -12.38
C LEU A 115 -18.54 -0.06 -13.08
N ASP A 116 -18.06 -1.30 -13.13
CA ASP A 116 -18.79 -2.42 -13.71
C ASP A 116 -20.13 -2.65 -13.00
N GLU A 117 -20.15 -2.60 -11.67
CA GLU A 117 -21.36 -2.68 -10.86
C GLU A 117 -22.33 -1.51 -11.13
N ALA A 118 -21.82 -0.28 -11.21
CA ALA A 118 -22.64 0.89 -11.49
C ALA A 118 -23.27 0.83 -12.90
N PHE A 119 -22.50 0.44 -13.93
CA PHE A 119 -23.02 0.29 -15.29
C PHE A 119 -24.02 -0.85 -15.41
N ALA A 120 -23.79 -1.98 -14.73
CA ALA A 120 -24.77 -3.07 -14.68
C ALA A 120 -26.09 -2.62 -14.04
N SER A 121 -26.03 -1.78 -13.00
CA SER A 121 -27.23 -1.24 -12.34
C SER A 121 -28.04 -0.31 -13.26
N ILE A 122 -27.38 0.54 -14.06
CA ILE A 122 -28.05 1.43 -15.03
C ILE A 122 -28.68 0.61 -16.16
N GLY A 123 -27.97 -0.39 -16.68
CA GLY A 123 -28.49 -1.29 -17.71
C GLY A 123 -29.68 -2.13 -17.24
N ALA A 124 -29.81 -2.40 -15.94
CA ALA A 124 -30.95 -3.09 -15.35
C ALA A 124 -32.16 -2.17 -15.08
N VAL A 125 -31.95 -0.84 -14.98
CA VAL A 125 -33.00 0.16 -14.68
C VAL A 125 -33.64 0.72 -15.95
N LEU A 126 -32.92 0.74 -17.07
CA LEU A 126 -33.52 1.08 -18.36
C LEU A 126 -34.40 -0.09 -18.82
N PRO A 127 -35.73 0.10 -18.98
CA PRO A 127 -36.54 -0.92 -19.61
C PRO A 127 -35.97 -1.15 -21.01
N SER A 128 -35.83 -2.41 -21.41
CA SER A 128 -35.62 -2.76 -22.80
C SER A 128 -36.78 -2.14 -23.59
N GLU A 129 -36.54 -1.01 -24.25
CA GLU A 129 -37.40 -0.53 -25.33
C GLU A 129 -37.30 -1.57 -26.44
N SER A 130 -38.09 -2.62 -26.30
CA SER A 130 -38.21 -3.70 -27.26
C SER A 130 -39.66 -4.11 -27.23
N ASP A 131 -40.33 -3.79 -28.34
CA ASP A 131 -41.72 -4.07 -28.70
C ASP A 131 -42.82 -3.13 -28.19
N GLU A 132 -43.09 -2.09 -28.98
CA GLU A 132 -44.48 -1.77 -29.33
C GLU A 132 -44.61 -1.43 -30.83
N THR A 133 -44.98 -2.47 -31.56
CA THR A 133 -45.59 -2.55 -32.90
C THR A 133 -46.07 -1.25 -33.55
N SER A 134 -45.47 -0.99 -34.72
CA SER A 134 -46.13 -0.59 -35.97
C SER A 134 -47.67 -0.60 -35.94
N SER A 135 -48.30 0.57 -35.77
CA SER A 135 -49.69 0.80 -36.18
C SER A 135 -49.93 2.28 -36.45
N ARG A 136 -49.40 2.76 -37.59
CA ARG A 136 -49.84 4.03 -38.19
C ARG A 136 -51.26 3.86 -38.74
N PRO A 137 -52.24 4.71 -38.38
CA PRO A 137 -53.54 4.68 -39.04
C PRO A 137 -53.42 5.26 -40.46
N PRO A 138 -54.22 4.78 -41.43
CA PRO A 138 -54.16 5.30 -42.80
C PRO A 138 -54.82 6.67 -42.88
N ASN A 139 -54.15 7.62 -43.53
CA ASN A 139 -54.69 8.93 -43.88
C ASN A 139 -55.97 8.77 -44.72
N ARG A 140 -57.05 9.43 -44.28
CA ARG A 140 -58.25 9.65 -45.10
C ARG A 140 -58.09 10.96 -45.86
N PHE A 141 -58.17 10.88 -47.19
CA PHE A 141 -58.48 11.99 -48.09
C PHE A 141 -59.96 12.39 -47.95
#